data_AF-A0A4V6P6Z9-F1
#
_entry.id   AF-A0A4V6P6Z9-F1
#
_cell.length_a   1.000
_cell.length_b   1.000
_cell.length_c   1.000
_cell.angle_alpha   90.00
_cell.angle_beta   90.00
_cell.angle_gamma   90.00
#
_symmetry.space_group_name_H-M   'P 1'
#
loop_
_entity.id
_entity.type
_entity.pdbx_description
1 polymer ?
#
loop_
_entity_poly.entity_id
_entity_poly.type
_entity_poly.pdbx_seq_one_letter_code
_entity_poly.pdbx_strand_id
1 'polypeptide(L)' 'MKYTDLNGKTAVELQGMLKEKKIELFTLKIKQKMMQLTNTSELRAAKKDIARINTALSAVK' A
#
# COMPACT_ATOMS: atom_id res chain seq x y z
N MET A 1 -2.91 -4.77 -6.06
CA MET A 1 -3.84 -3.98 -6.89
C MET A 1 -3.31 -3.74 -8.31
N LYS A 2 -4.17 -3.75 -9.34
CA LYS A 2 -3.80 -3.27 -10.69
C LYS A 2 -3.97 -1.75 -10.75
N TYR A 3 -3.11 -1.09 -11.53
CA TYR A 3 -3.06 0.38 -11.69
C TYR A 3 -4.33 0.96 -12.34
N THR A 4 -5.08 0.12 -13.04
CA THR A 4 -6.32 0.46 -13.74
C THR A 4 -7.44 0.92 -12.80
N ASP A 5 -7.48 0.43 -11.56
CA ASP A 5 -8.54 0.78 -10.58
C ASP A 5 -8.22 2.07 -9.79
N LEU A 6 -7.00 2.60 -9.94
CA LEU A 6 -6.53 3.82 -9.26
C LEU A 6 -6.62 5.05 -10.18
N ASN A 7 -6.82 4.85 -11.49
CA ASN A 7 -6.76 5.88 -12.52
C ASN A 7 -8.04 6.75 -12.63
N GLY A 8 -8.95 6.64 -11.66
CA GLY A 8 -10.20 7.41 -11.59
C GLY A 8 -10.59 7.86 -10.18
N LYS A 9 -9.70 7.66 -9.19
CA LYS A 9 -9.95 8.07 -7.81
C LYS A 9 -9.34 9.43 -7.52
N THR A 10 -10.08 10.28 -6.82
CA THR A 10 -9.65 11.62 -6.42
C THR A 10 -8.41 11.55 -5.53
N ALA A 11 -7.53 12.55 -5.60
CA ALA A 11 -6.30 12.62 -4.80
C ALA A 11 -6.53 12.40 -3.29
N VAL A 12 -7.72 12.77 -2.78
CA VAL A 12 -8.14 12.56 -1.39
C VAL A 12 -8.36 11.08 -1.06
N GLU A 13 -8.99 10.31 -1.95
CA GLU A 13 -9.22 8.88 -1.76
C GLU A 13 -7.91 8.09 -1.85
N LEU A 14 -7.03 8.49 -2.77
CA LEU A 14 -5.69 7.90 -2.90
C LEU A 14 -4.86 8.11 -1.63
N GLN A 15 -4.93 9.29 -1.01
CA GLN A 15 -4.27 9.55 0.27
C GLN A 15 -4.86 8.74 1.44
N GLY A 16 -6.20 8.54 1.47
CA GLY A 16 -6.86 7.67 2.44
C GLY A 16 -6.35 6.23 2.37
N MET A 17 -6.36 5.65 1.17
CA MET A 17 -5.85 4.30 0.93
C MET A 17 -4.35 4.16 1.24
N LEU A 18 -3.56 5.23 1.04
CA LEU A 18 -2.14 5.26 1.37
C LEU A 18 -1.93 5.16 2.90
N LYS A 19 -2.75 5.85 3.70
CA LYS A 19 -2.69 5.77 5.17
C LYS A 19 -3.02 4.36 5.66
N GLU A 20 -4.10 3.77 5.15
CA GLU A 20 -4.51 2.40 5.50
C GLU A 20 -3.43 1.37 5.16
N LYS A 21 -2.87 1.43 3.94
CA LYS A 21 -1.81 0.51 3.50
C LYS A 21 -0.51 0.69 4.29
N LYS A 22 -0.21 1.89 4.79
CA LYS A 22 0.93 2.14 5.69
C LYS A 22 0.72 1.52 7.07
N ILE A 23 -0.50 1.59 7.62
CA ILE A 23 -0.85 0.94 8.90
C ILE A 23 -0.74 -0.58 8.73
N GLU A 24 -1.27 -1.13 7.66
CA GLU A 24 -1.17 -2.57 7.35
C GLU A 24 0.30 -3.02 7.23
N LEU A 25 1.15 -2.23 6.55
CA LEU A 25 2.59 -2.48 6.48
C LEU A 25 3.28 -2.40 7.87
N PHE A 26 2.82 -1.50 8.75
CA PHE A 26 3.34 -1.39 10.10
C PHE A 26 2.99 -2.62 10.94
N THR A 27 1.74 -3.08 10.87
CA THR A 27 1.29 -4.31 11.52
C THR A 27 2.03 -5.53 11.00
N LEU A 28 2.25 -5.62 9.69
CA LEU A 28 3.04 -6.69 9.06
C LEU A 28 4.51 -6.65 9.51
N LYS A 29 5.12 -5.47 9.66
CA LYS A 29 6.47 -5.32 10.22
C LYS A 29 6.54 -5.74 11.70
N ILE A 30 5.51 -5.45 12.49
CA ILE A 30 5.44 -5.91 13.88
C ILE A 30 5.36 -7.43 13.91
N LYS A 31 4.45 -8.04 13.14
CA LYS A 31 4.35 -9.51 13.02
C LYS A 31 5.66 -10.15 12.55
N GLN A 32 6.38 -9.49 11.63
CA GLN A 32 7.71 -9.92 11.19
C GLN A 32 8.74 -9.88 12.33
N LYS A 33 8.79 -8.78 13.09
CA LYS A 33 9.69 -8.65 14.24
C LYS A 33 9.39 -9.65 15.35
N MET A 34 8.12 -9.99 15.53
CA MET A 34 7.68 -11.02 16.49
C MET A 34 7.95 -12.44 16.00
N MET A 35 8.61 -12.65 14.85
CA MET A 35 8.86 -13.96 14.22
C MET A 35 7.58 -14.77 13.93
N GLN A 36 6.41 -14.12 13.91
CA GLN A 36 5.11 -14.73 13.64
C GLN A 36 4.66 -14.58 12.19
N LEU A 37 5.52 -14.07 11.31
CA LEU A 37 5.15 -13.81 9.92
C LEU A 37 5.32 -15.08 9.08
N THR A 38 4.20 -15.75 8.83
CA THR A 38 4.11 -16.93 7.96
C THR A 38 4.29 -16.58 6.48
N ASN A 39 4.03 -15.35 6.06
CA ASN A 39 4.07 -14.95 4.66
C ASN A 39 4.80 -13.62 4.42
N THR A 40 6.07 -13.71 4.04
CA THR A 40 6.92 -12.54 3.69
C THR A 40 6.50 -11.86 2.39
N SER A 41 5.71 -12.53 1.55
CA SER A 41 5.24 -12.01 0.26
C SER A 41 4.25 -10.86 0.42
N GLU A 42 3.45 -10.86 1.50
CA GLU A 42 2.50 -9.79 1.82
C GLU A 42 3.23 -8.45 2.06
N LEU A 43 4.43 -8.49 2.63
CA LEU A 43 5.26 -7.32 2.85
C LEU A 43 5.74 -6.69 1.54
N ARG A 44 6.05 -7.51 0.52
CA ARG A 44 6.37 -7.02 -0.83
C ARG A 44 5.12 -6.52 -1.57
N ALA A 45 3.98 -7.19 -1.41
CA ALA A 45 2.72 -6.78 -2.02
C ALA A 45 2.28 -5.41 -1.49
N ALA A 46 2.28 -5.22 -0.16
CA ALA A 46 1.95 -3.93 0.47
C ALA A 46 2.89 -2.80 0.01
N LYS A 47 4.20 -3.06 -0.09
CA LYS A 47 5.15 -2.08 -0.65
C LYS A 47 4.86 -1.72 -2.11
N LYS A 48 4.55 -2.72 -2.96
CA LYS A 48 4.20 -2.49 -4.36
C LYS A 48 2.89 -1.71 -4.49
N ASP A 49 1.91 -1.98 -3.64
CA ASP A 49 0.63 -1.26 -3.67
C ASP A 49 0.79 0.19 -3.20
N ILE A 50 1.62 0.49 -2.20
CA ILE A 50 1.99 1.87 -1.82
C ILE A 50 2.68 2.59 -2.99
N ALA A 51 3.62 1.93 -3.66
CA ALA A 51 4.32 2.51 -4.82
C ALA A 51 3.34 2.87 -5.94
N ARG A 52 2.39 1.97 -6.27
CA ARG A 52 1.35 2.22 -7.28
C ARG A 52 0.43 3.38 -6.91
N ILE A 53 0.05 3.52 -5.63
CA ILE A 53 -0.76 4.65 -5.14
C ILE A 53 0.01 5.96 -5.30
N ASN A 54 1.31 5.99 -4.98
CA ASN A 54 2.15 7.17 -5.18
C ASN A 54 2.29 7.54 -6.66
N THR A 55 2.43 6.55 -7.55
CA THR A 55 2.49 6.79 -8.99
C THR A 55 1.16 7.38 -9.51
N ALA A 56 0.02 6.86 -9.05
CA ALA A 56 -1.29 7.42 -9.39
C ALA A 56 -1.45 8.86 -8.87
N LEU A 57 -1.03 9.15 -7.64
CA LEU A 57 -1.01 10.53 -7.10
C LEU A 57 -0.14 11.46 -7.93
N SER A 58 1.01 10.99 -8.40
CA SER A 58 1.90 11.78 -9.24
C SER A 58 1.36 11.99 -10.66
N ALA A 59 0.54 11.08 -11.17
CA ALA A 59 -0.07 11.18 -12.49
C ALA A 59 -1.31 12.10 -12.53
N VAL A 60 -1.92 12.35 -11.37
CA VAL A 60 -3.05 13.30 -11.19
C VAL A 60 -2.56 14.75 -11.04
N LYS A 61 -1.27 14.95 -10.75
CA LYS A 61 -0.64 16.27 -10.58
C LYS A 61 -0.28 16.89 -11.93
#